data_AF-A0AAV0F0C9-F1
#
_entry.id   AF-A0AAV0F0C9-F1
#
_cell.length_a   1.000
_cell.length_b   1.000
_cell.length_c   1.000
_cell.angle_alpha   90.00
_cell.angle_beta   90.00
_cell.angle_gamma   90.00
#
_symmetry.space_group_name_H-M   'P 1'
#
loop_
_entity.id
_entity.type
_entity.pdbx_description
1 polymer ?
#
loop_
_entity_poly.entity_id
_entity_poly.type
_entity_poly.pdbx_seq_one_letter_code
_entity_poly.pdbx_strand_id
1 'polypeptide(L)' 'MFGKDAVECQNMMLSSGRQESYVPAEIEAVVDVSMLFKVQIKKEQIGNYNSAFSVMKFTRDEALIEKFNVN' A
#
# COMPACT_ATOMS: atom_id res chain seq x y z
N MET A 1 3.42 -0.69 5.63
CA MET A 1 2.29 -1.44 5.06
C MET A 1 2.33 -2.90 5.50
N PHE A 2 3.46 -3.58 5.33
CA PHE A 2 3.57 -5.03 5.54
C PHE A 2 3.85 -5.49 6.99
N GLY A 3 3.99 -4.55 7.94
CA GLY A 3 4.34 -4.88 9.33
C GLY A 3 5.76 -5.43 9.53
N LYS A 4 6.54 -5.50 8.44
CA LYS A 4 7.93 -5.96 8.37
C LYS A 4 8.79 -4.89 7.69
N ASP A 5 10.08 -4.87 7.98
CA ASP A 5 11.02 -3.98 7.31
C ASP A 5 11.45 -4.51 5.93
N ALA A 6 12.16 -3.68 5.16
CA ALA A 6 12.56 -4.02 3.80
C ALA A 6 13.59 -5.16 3.74
N VAL A 7 14.45 -5.27 4.76
CA VAL A 7 15.50 -6.29 4.84
C VAL A 7 14.87 -7.65 5.15
N GLU A 8 13.91 -7.68 6.07
CA GLU A 8 13.10 -8.85 6.38
C GLU A 8 12.38 -9.37 5.12
N CYS A 9 11.71 -8.46 4.38
CA CYS A 9 11.06 -8.79 3.11
C CYS A 9 12.05 -9.38 2.07
N GLN A 10 13.21 -8.75 1.91
CA GLN A 10 14.23 -9.21 0.96
C GLN A 10 14.79 -10.60 1.33
N ASN A 11 15.06 -10.83 2.61
CA ASN A 11 15.57 -12.12 3.10
C ASN A 11 14.57 -13.25 2.88
N MET A 12 13.27 -12.99 3.05
CA MET A 12 12.22 -13.97 2.77
C MET A 12 12.09 -14.28 1.27
N MET A 13 12.29 -13.29 0.39
CA MET A 13 12.31 -13.53 -1.06
C MET A 13 13.52 -14.38 -1.50
N LEU A 14 14.66 -14.22 -0.81
CA LEU A 14 15.88 -14.99 -1.11
C LEU A 14 15.83 -16.42 -0.57
N SER A 15 15.20 -16.65 0.59
CA SER A 15 15.07 -17.97 1.20
C SER A 15 14.05 -18.88 0.52
N SER A 16 13.08 -18.31 -0.20
CA SER A 16 11.99 -19.05 -0.84
C SER A 16 12.33 -19.65 -2.22
N GLY A 17 13.58 -19.56 -2.69
CA GLY A 17 14.07 -20.40 -3.80
C GLY A 17 13.22 -20.38 -5.08
N ARG A 18 12.68 -19.21 -5.47
CA ARG A 18 11.87 -18.91 -6.68
C ARG A 18 10.66 -19.82 -6.97
N GLN A 19 9.46 -19.23 -6.90
CA GLN A 19 8.33 -19.60 -7.75
C GLN A 19 7.56 -18.33 -8.17
N GLU A 20 7.51 -18.07 -9.49
CA GLU A 20 6.97 -16.87 -10.14
C GLU A 20 5.43 -16.72 -10.07
N SER A 21 4.75 -17.29 -9.07
CA SER A 21 3.28 -17.17 -8.97
C SER A 21 2.71 -17.00 -7.56
N TYR A 22 3.54 -17.00 -6.52
CA TYR A 22 3.03 -16.82 -5.16
C TYR A 22 3.08 -15.33 -4.80
N VAL A 23 1.90 -14.70 -4.65
CA VAL A 23 1.77 -13.39 -4.02
C VAL A 23 2.40 -13.53 -2.62
N PRO A 24 3.47 -12.78 -2.27
CA PRO A 24 4.06 -12.85 -0.94
C PRO A 24 2.97 -12.74 0.12
N ALA A 25 3.03 -13.54 1.18
CA ALA A 25 1.99 -13.58 2.21
C ALA A 25 1.72 -12.20 2.83
N GLU A 26 2.72 -11.31 2.81
CA GLU A 26 2.60 -9.92 3.22
C GLU A 26 1.74 -9.09 2.27
N ILE A 27 1.79 -9.38 0.97
CA ILE A 27 0.91 -8.79 -0.03
C ILE A 27 -0.51 -9.36 0.10
N GLU A 28 -0.66 -10.66 0.38
CA GLU A 28 -1.99 -11.24 0.69
C GLU A 28 -2.64 -10.55 1.90
N ALA A 29 -1.85 -10.21 2.93
CA ALA A 29 -2.32 -9.50 4.12
C ALA A 29 -2.82 -8.06 3.84
N VAL A 30 -2.69 -7.56 2.61
CA VAL A 30 -3.21 -6.26 2.19
C VAL A 30 -4.25 -6.34 1.06
N VAL A 31 -4.53 -7.54 0.55
CA VAL A 31 -5.63 -7.78 -0.38
C VAL A 31 -6.96 -7.55 0.36
N ASP A 32 -7.93 -6.92 -0.32
CA ASP A 32 -9.27 -6.62 0.20
C ASP A 32 -9.32 -5.74 1.47
N VAL A 33 -8.22 -5.06 1.81
CA VAL A 33 -8.17 -4.13 2.95
C VAL A 33 -8.42 -2.69 2.49
N SER A 34 -9.44 -2.04 3.06
CA SER A 34 -9.63 -0.60 2.89
C SER A 34 -8.55 0.19 3.63
N MET A 35 -7.95 1.16 2.96
CA MET A 35 -6.92 2.03 3.55
C MET A 35 -7.12 3.47 3.11
N LEU A 36 -6.82 4.40 4.01
CA LEU A 36 -6.81 5.83 3.70
C LEU A 36 -5.37 6.30 3.48
N PHE A 37 -5.11 6.90 2.30
CA PHE A 37 -3.79 7.39 1.92
C PHE A 37 -3.74 8.92 1.90
N LYS A 38 -2.76 9.48 2.61
CA LYS A 38 -2.36 10.88 2.42
C LYS A 38 -1.31 10.93 1.33
N VAL A 39 -1.64 11.54 0.21
CA VAL A 39 -0.74 11.69 -0.94
C VAL A 39 -0.21 13.11 -1.08
N GLN A 40 0.96 13.24 -1.70
CA GLN A 40 1.48 14.53 -2.16
C GLN A 40 1.04 14.77 -3.59
N ILE A 41 0.49 15.96 -3.86
CA ILE A 41 0.07 16.40 -5.19
C ILE A 41 1.04 17.48 -5.68
N LYS A 42 1.61 17.28 -6.87
CA LYS A 42 2.37 18.32 -7.57
C LYS A 42 1.46 19.16 -8.45
N LYS A 43 1.89 20.37 -8.82
CA LYS A 43 1.07 21.31 -9.61
C LYS A 43 0.64 20.71 -10.94
N GLU A 44 1.52 19.97 -11.60
CA GLU A 44 1.26 19.26 -12.86
C GLU A 44 0.22 18.12 -12.74
N GLN A 45 -0.14 17.71 -11.53
CA GLN A 45 -1.11 16.64 -11.26
C GLN A 45 -2.51 17.18 -10.90
N ILE A 46 -2.63 18.49 -10.72
CA ILE A 46 -3.92 19.13 -10.41
C ILE A 46 -4.82 19.02 -11.65
N GLY A 47 -5.94 18.31 -11.52
CA GLY A 47 -6.87 18.02 -12.62
C GLY A 47 -6.49 16.81 -13.49
N ASN A 48 -5.33 16.18 -13.25
CA ASN A 48 -4.95 14.91 -13.89
C ASN A 48 -4.93 13.76 -12.88
N TYR A 49 -6.06 13.06 -12.82
CA TYR A 49 -6.29 11.94 -11.91
C TYR A 49 -5.57 10.65 -12.34
N ASN A 50 -5.05 10.56 -13.56
CA ASN A 50 -4.32 9.39 -14.10
C ASN A 50 -2.80 9.55 -13.95
N SER A 51 -2.34 10.16 -12.86
CA SER A 51 -0.91 10.34 -12.57
C SER A 51 -0.46 9.51 -11.37
N ALA A 52 0.84 9.22 -11.27
CA ALA A 52 1.40 8.53 -10.13
C ALA A 52 1.51 9.48 -8.92
N PHE A 53 0.84 9.16 -7.82
CA PHE A 53 0.88 9.96 -6.59
C PHE A 53 1.84 9.36 -5.56
N SER A 54 2.68 10.20 -4.95
CA SER A 54 3.54 9.77 -3.85
C SER A 54 2.73 9.67 -2.56
N VAL A 55 2.67 8.49 -1.97
CA VAL A 55 2.04 8.24 -0.67
C VAL A 55 2.97 8.74 0.44
N MET A 56 2.49 9.67 1.26
CA MET A 56 3.24 10.25 2.37
C MET A 56 2.94 9.52 3.69
N LYS A 57 1.67 9.18 3.90
CA LYS A 57 1.18 8.45 5.08
C LYS A 57 -0.02 7.59 4.69
N PHE A 58 -0.28 6.55 5.45
CA PHE A 58 -1.47 5.73 5.31
C PHE A 58 -2.00 5.32 6.69
N THR A 59 -3.29 4.96 6.77
CA THR A 59 -3.90 4.36 7.96
C THR A 59 -4.87 3.23 7.56
N ARG A 60 -5.09 2.32 8.51
CA ARG A 60 -6.06 1.21 8.46
C ARG A 60 -7.14 1.33 9.54
N ASP A 61 -7.16 2.43 10.27
CA ASP A 61 -8.16 2.68 11.31
C ASP A 61 -9.54 2.81 10.66
N GLU A 62 -10.40 1.83 10.90
CA GLU A 62 -11.74 1.73 10.34
C GLU A 62 -12.59 2.96 10.69
N ALA A 63 -12.50 3.48 11.92
CA ALA A 63 -13.27 4.64 12.35
C ALA A 63 -12.83 5.93 11.63
N LEU A 64 -11.56 6.03 11.23
CA LEU A 64 -11.08 7.12 10.39
C LEU A 64 -11.48 6.89 8.93
N ILE A 65 -11.39 5.67 8.42
CA ILE A 65 -11.79 5.34 7.05
C ILE A 65 -13.26 5.66 6.83
N GLU A 66 -14.16 5.21 7.72
CA GLU A 66 -15.60 5.47 7.63
C GLU A 66 -15.94 6.96 7.61
N LYS A 67 -15.25 7.79 8.39
CA LYS A 67 -15.46 9.25 8.40
C LYS A 67 -15.14 9.92 7.07
N PHE A 68 -14.20 9.38 6.31
CA PHE A 68 -13.80 9.88 4.99
C PHE A 68 -14.38 9.03 3.85
N ASN A 69 -15.19 8.02 4.16
CA ASN A 69 -15.83 7.19 3.17
C ASN A 69 -17.03 7.96 2.60
N VAL A 70 -16.79 8.63 1.48
CA VAL A 70 -17.83 9.39 0.78
C VAL A 70 -18.65 8.39 -0.04
N ASN A 71 -19.76 7.93 0.55
CA ASN A 71 -20.86 7.30 -0.20
C ASN A 71 -21.77 8.38 -0.80
#